data_AF-A0A2V6G888-F1
#
_entry.id   AF-A0A2V6G888-F1
#
_cell.length_a   1.000
_cell.length_b   1.000
_cell.length_c   1.000
_cell.angle_alpha   90.00
_cell.angle_beta   90.00
_cell.angle_gamma   90.00
#
_symmetry.space_group_name_H-M   'P 1'
#
loop_
_entity.id
_entity.type
_entity.pdbx_description
1 polymer ?
#
loop_
_entity_poly.entity_id
_entity_poly.type
_entity_poly.pdbx_seq_one_letter_code
_entity_poly.pdbx_strand_id
1 'polypeptide(L)' 'MEPNVMLPDLQSAVICEDVRCELNGMQTLVGVLSVIPAPSLPINYFRLCIWTRWCSGSGKFRQKSRLVG' A
#
# COMPACT_ATOMS: atom_id res chain seq x y z
N MET A 1 -11.97 -31.48 -5.52
CA MET A 1 -12.67 -30.19 -5.48
C MET A 1 -11.60 -29.14 -5.70
N GLU A 2 -11.49 -28.61 -6.92
CA GLU A 2 -10.55 -27.53 -7.22
C GLU A 2 -10.87 -26.34 -6.30
N PRO A 3 -9.91 -25.77 -5.58
CA PRO A 3 -10.17 -24.59 -4.77
C PRO A 3 -10.63 -23.49 -5.72
N ASN A 4 -11.84 -22.95 -5.49
CA ASN A 4 -12.32 -21.80 -6.22
C ASN A 4 -11.43 -20.61 -5.83
N VAL A 5 -10.40 -20.33 -6.64
CA VAL A 5 -9.40 -19.28 -6.39
C VAL A 5 -10.09 -17.94 -6.57
N MET A 6 -10.57 -17.38 -5.45
CA MET A 6 -11.16 -16.05 -5.43
C MET A 6 -10.04 -15.01 -5.57
N LEU A 7 -10.16 -14.16 -6.59
CA LEU A 7 -9.27 -13.02 -6.77
C LEU A 7 -9.44 -12.06 -5.58
N PRO A 8 -8.35 -11.55 -4.99
CA PRO A 8 -8.43 -10.63 -3.87
C PRO A 8 -8.92 -9.27 -4.33
N ASP A 9 -9.74 -8.65 -3.52
CA ASP A 9 -10.19 -7.28 -3.70
C ASP A 9 -9.17 -6.32 -3.09
N LEU A 10 -8.81 -5.28 -3.84
CA LEU A 10 -8.02 -4.17 -3.31
C LEU A 10 -8.96 -3.21 -2.57
N GLN A 11 -8.91 -3.21 -1.25
CA GLN A 11 -9.78 -2.35 -0.43
C GLN A 11 -9.21 -0.94 -0.29
N SER A 12 -7.89 -0.79 -0.23
CA SER A 12 -7.24 0.51 -0.09
C SER A 12 -5.78 0.46 -0.55
N ALA A 13 -5.31 1.56 -1.13
CA ALA A 13 -3.92 1.79 -1.50
C ALA A 13 -3.59 3.26 -1.22
N VAL A 14 -2.68 3.51 -0.29
CA VAL A 14 -2.31 4.87 0.12
C VAL A 14 -0.80 5.03 0.24
N ILE A 15 -0.35 6.28 0.18
CA ILE A 15 1.04 6.65 0.41
C ILE A 15 1.14 7.26 1.80
N CYS A 16 2.17 6.88 2.55
CA CYS A 16 2.43 7.43 3.87
C CYS A 16 3.93 7.48 4.16
N GLU A 17 4.32 8.20 5.20
CA GLU A 17 5.72 8.30 5.61
C GLU A 17 6.19 7.06 6.37
N ASP A 18 5.29 6.42 7.15
CA ASP A 18 5.63 5.25 7.94
C ASP A 18 4.39 4.35 8.19
N VAL A 19 4.63 3.07 8.45
CA VAL A 19 3.59 2.09 8.83
C VAL A 19 4.04 1.41 10.11
N ARG A 20 3.24 1.54 11.17
CA ARG A 20 3.54 0.94 12.48
C ARG A 20 2.63 -0.23 12.75
N CYS A 21 3.20 -1.32 13.24
CA CYS A 21 2.44 -2.49 13.69
C CYS A 21 2.11 -2.34 15.17
N GLU A 22 0.84 -2.34 15.51
CA GLU A 22 0.34 -2.25 16.87
C GLU A 22 0.23 -3.65 17.52
N LEU A 23 0.22 -3.71 18.85
CA LEU A 23 0.16 -4.98 19.60
C LEU A 23 -1.11 -5.80 19.32
N ASN A 24 -2.19 -5.15 18.91
CA ASN A 24 -3.45 -5.80 18.54
C ASN A 24 -3.46 -6.31 17.08
N GLY A 25 -2.34 -6.23 16.37
CA GLY A 25 -2.22 -6.62 14.97
C GLY A 25 -2.78 -5.60 13.98
N MET A 26 -3.28 -4.45 14.45
CA MET A 26 -3.65 -3.33 13.58
C MET A 26 -2.40 -2.59 13.09
N GLN A 27 -2.58 -1.76 12.07
CA GLN A 27 -1.51 -0.97 11.47
C GLN A 27 -1.88 0.51 11.53
N THR A 28 -1.00 1.32 12.10
CA THR A 28 -1.14 2.78 12.13
C THR A 28 -0.34 3.38 10.98
N LEU A 29 -1.00 4.13 10.12
CA LEU A 29 -0.38 4.85 9.01
C LEU A 29 -0.01 6.26 9.49
N VAL A 30 1.28 6.59 9.46
CA VAL A 30 1.78 7.91 9.89
C VAL A 30 2.08 8.75 8.67
N GLY A 31 1.62 10.01 8.68
CA GLY A 31 1.88 10.95 7.59
C GLY A 31 1.27 10.50 6.27
N VAL A 32 -0.04 10.22 6.23
CA VAL A 32 -0.72 9.84 4.98
C VAL A 32 -0.72 11.04 4.01
N LEU A 33 -0.25 10.82 2.80
CA LEU A 33 -0.04 11.84 1.78
C LEU A 33 -1.10 11.74 0.69
N SER A 34 -1.79 12.85 0.41
CA SER A 34 -2.69 12.95 -0.75
C SER A 34 -1.96 13.40 -2.03
N VAL A 35 -0.81 14.07 -1.86
CA VAL A 35 0.05 14.55 -2.93
C VAL A 35 1.50 14.44 -2.49
N ILE A 36 2.40 14.16 -3.43
CA ILE A 36 3.85 14.21 -3.23
C ILE A 36 4.32 15.56 -3.79
N PRO A 37 4.46 16.61 -2.95
CA PRO A 37 4.88 17.92 -3.44
C PRO A 37 6.33 17.87 -3.92
N ALA A 38 6.52 18.11 -5.21
CA ALA A 38 7.83 18.06 -5.87
C ALA A 38 7.94 19.20 -6.90
N PRO A 39 8.91 20.11 -6.79
CA PRO A 39 9.09 21.18 -7.78
C PRO A 39 9.60 20.66 -9.13
N SER A 40 10.37 19.56 -9.12
CA SER A 40 10.81 18.82 -10.31
C SER A 40 11.21 17.41 -9.91
N LEU A 41 11.15 16.45 -10.84
CA LEU A 41 11.63 15.08 -10.64
C LEU A 41 13.05 14.94 -11.25
N PRO A 42 13.95 14.14 -10.65
CA PRO A 42 13.76 13.29 -9.46
C PRO A 42 13.84 14.04 -8.12
N ILE A 43 13.18 13.52 -7.09
CA ILE A 43 13.15 14.06 -5.72
C ILE A 43 13.77 13.09 -4.71
N ASN A 44 14.33 13.65 -3.63
CA ASN A 44 14.81 12.88 -2.48
C ASN A 44 13.80 12.98 -1.33
N TYR A 45 13.22 11.84 -0.95
CA TYR A 45 12.42 11.69 0.27
C TYR A 45 13.17 10.84 1.28
N PHE A 46 13.06 11.19 2.56
CA PHE A 46 13.68 10.40 3.64
C PHE A 46 13.03 9.01 3.76
N ARG A 47 11.70 8.96 3.71
CA ARG A 47 10.93 7.71 3.69
C ARG A 47 9.61 7.94 2.95
N LEU A 48 9.25 6.98 2.09
CA LEU A 48 7.96 6.95 1.41
C LEU A 48 7.50 5.49 1.33
N CYS A 49 6.34 5.20 1.91
CA CYS A 49 5.74 3.88 1.96
C CYS A 49 4.49 3.83 1.08
N ILE A 50 4.32 2.74 0.33
CA ILE A 50 3.04 2.41 -0.31
C ILE A 50 2.40 1.32 0.54
N TRP A 51 1.30 1.66 1.20
CA TRP A 51 0.52 0.72 1.97
C TRP A 51 -0.69 0.26 1.17
N THR A 52 -0.91 -1.04 1.13
CA THR A 52 -2.02 -1.66 0.38
C THR A 52 -2.72 -2.71 1.21
N ARG A 53 -4.05 -2.66 1.22
CA ARG A 53 -4.91 -3.63 1.89
C ARG A 53 -5.67 -4.46 0.86
N TRP A 54 -5.36 -5.75 0.83
CA TRP A 54 -6.08 -6.77 0.08
C TRP A 54 -7.03 -7.53 1.01
N CYS A 55 -8.21 -7.89 0.51
CA CYS A 55 -9.22 -8.65 1.24
C CYS A 55 -9.84 -9.73 0.34
N SER A 56 -10.53 -10.69 0.96
CA SER A 56 -11.44 -11.63 0.26
C SER A 56 -10.84 -12.53 -0.83
N GLY A 57 -9.51 -12.68 -0.92
CA GLY A 57 -8.88 -13.58 -1.89
C GLY A 57 -7.97 -14.62 -1.24
N SER A 58 -7.70 -15.70 -1.97
CA SER A 58 -6.78 -16.75 -1.56
C SER A 58 -5.88 -17.16 -2.73
N GLY A 59 -4.58 -17.35 -2.48
CA GLY A 59 -3.62 -17.69 -3.52
C GLY A 59 -2.35 -16.82 -3.51
N LYS A 60 -1.55 -16.93 -4.57
CA LYS A 60 -0.33 -16.15 -4.76
C LYS A 60 -0.56 -15.10 -5.83
N PHE A 61 -0.31 -13.84 -5.49
CA PHE A 61 -0.56 -12.70 -6.38
C PHE A 61 0.68 -11.83 -6.50
N ARG A 62 0.80 -11.14 -7.65
CA ARG A 62 1.87 -10.17 -7.90
C ARG A 62 1.29 -8.77 -7.94
N GLN A 63 1.54 -8.00 -6.90
CA GLN A 63 1.22 -6.58 -6.87
C GLN A 63 2.29 -5.77 -7.64
N LYS A 64 1.84 -4.79 -8.43
CA LYS A 64 2.68 -3.76 -9.05
C LYS A 64 2.12 -2.40 -8.68
N SER A 65 2.92 -1.56 -8.05
CA SER A 65 2.57 -0.17 -7.76
C SER A 65 3.48 0.76 -8.58
N ARG A 66 2.91 1.83 -9.14
CA ARG A 66 3.66 2.84 -9.88
C ARG A 66 3.24 4.23 -9.39
N LEU A 67 4.21 5.05 -9.01
CA LEU A 67 4.00 6.47 -8.80
C LEU A 67 4.03 7.16 -10.17
N VAL A 68 2.98 7.94 -10.47
CA VAL A 68 2.83 8.67 -11.73
C VAL A 68 2.75 10.15 -11.37
N GLY A 69 3.54 10.97 -12.04
CA GLY A 69 3.53 12.43 -11.95
C GLY A 69 3.19 13.06 -13.28
#